data_AF-A0A957CTY3-F1
#
_entry.id   AF-A0A957CTY3-F1
#
_cell.length_a   1.000
_cell.length_b   1.000
_cell.length_c   1.000
_cell.angle_alpha   90.00
_cell.angle_beta   90.00
_cell.angle_gamma   90.00
#
_symmetry.space_group_name_H-M   'P 1'
#
loop_
_entity.id
_entity.type
_entity.pdbx_description
1 polymer ?
#
loop_
_entity_poly.entity_id
_entity_poly.type
_entity_poly.pdbx_seq_one_letter_code
_entity_poly.pdbx_strand_id
1 'polypeptide(L)'
;MDSIFGIGFPELFTILILAGIVMGPERIGRVARWLGKVTAQLQIISRGFVRQLTMELESIDDGGEMKNAMKDIQELQKQLAELRGEFRGQAKGFITESKTAVQEIEQSIKPPTLGKLISGEEKSTEGDDPTTNNGSSADNKSAEIPPLPKLVDVPDDPES
;
A
#
# COMPACT_ATOMS: atom_id res chain seq x y z
N MET A 1 7.93 -15.26 8.66
CA MET A 1 6.53 -15.69 8.41
C MET A 1 5.86 -14.51 7.76
N ASP A 2 5.76 -14.52 6.44
CA ASP A 2 5.29 -13.36 5.69
C ASP A 2 3.78 -13.19 5.86
N SER A 3 3.40 -12.02 6.35
CA SER A 3 2.04 -11.60 6.62
C SER A 3 1.29 -11.40 5.30
N ILE A 4 0.25 -12.20 5.04
CA ILE A 4 -0.66 -11.91 3.92
C ILE A 4 -1.39 -10.61 4.27
N PHE A 5 -1.37 -9.63 3.38
CA PHE A 5 -1.91 -8.27 3.60
C PHE A 5 -1.18 -7.42 4.65
N GLY A 6 0.04 -7.78 5.05
CA GLY A 6 0.74 -7.09 6.13
C GLY A 6 0.13 -7.33 7.52
N ILE A 7 -0.76 -8.32 7.64
CA ILE A 7 -1.50 -8.65 8.86
C ILE A 7 -1.04 -10.02 9.38
N GLY A 8 -0.56 -10.07 10.62
CA GLY A 8 -0.18 -11.29 11.31
C GLY A 8 -1.38 -12.09 11.83
N PHE A 9 -1.15 -13.35 12.24
CA PHE A 9 -2.21 -14.18 12.82
C PHE A 9 -2.89 -13.53 14.05
N PRO A 10 -2.15 -12.92 15.02
CA PRO A 10 -2.77 -12.22 16.14
C PRO A 10 -3.64 -11.03 15.70
N GLU A 11 -3.17 -10.24 14.73
CA GLU A 11 -3.88 -9.06 14.22
C GLU A 11 -5.17 -9.46 13.48
N LEU A 12 -5.11 -10.53 12.67
CA LEU A 12 -6.30 -11.09 12.04
C LEU A 12 -7.34 -11.54 13.09
N PHE A 13 -6.90 -12.13 14.19
CA PHE A 13 -7.77 -12.55 15.28
C PHE A 13 -8.42 -11.35 15.98
N THR A 14 -7.66 -10.27 16.22
CA THR A 14 -8.19 -9.01 16.75
C THR A 14 -9.27 -8.43 15.84
N ILE A 15 -9.04 -8.39 14.53
CA ILE A 15 -10.03 -7.94 13.55
C ILE A 15 -11.26 -8.85 13.55
N LEU A 16 -11.09 -10.16 13.65
CA LEU A 16 -12.20 -11.12 13.73
C LEU A 16 -13.08 -10.87 14.96
N ILE A 17 -12.47 -10.62 16.13
CA ILE A 17 -13.20 -10.26 17.35
C ILE A 17 -13.94 -8.94 17.15
N LEU A 18 -13.26 -7.91 16.65
CA LEU A 18 -13.85 -6.59 16.44
C LEU A 18 -15.03 -6.64 15.45
N ALA A 19 -14.85 -7.34 14.34
CA ALA A 19 -15.91 -7.58 13.36
C ALA A 19 -17.06 -8.41 13.95
N GLY A 20 -16.75 -9.40 14.80
CA GLY A 20 -17.74 -10.18 15.53
C GLY A 20 -18.56 -9.35 16.52
N ILE A 21 -17.96 -8.33 17.15
CA ILE A 21 -18.68 -7.39 18.02
C ILE A 21 -19.58 -6.46 17.20
N VAL A 22 -19.06 -5.87 16.12
CA VAL A 22 -19.81 -4.90 15.29
C VAL A 22 -20.96 -5.56 14.53
N MET A 23 -20.69 -6.71 13.90
CA MET A 23 -21.63 -7.40 13.03
C MET A 23 -22.47 -8.44 13.78
N GLY A 24 -22.00 -8.88 14.95
CA GLY A 24 -22.50 -10.04 15.68
C GLY A 24 -21.82 -11.34 15.23
N PRO A 25 -21.47 -12.25 16.16
CA PRO A 25 -20.80 -13.52 15.83
C PRO A 25 -21.68 -14.43 14.96
N GLU A 26 -23.01 -14.32 15.08
CA GLU A 26 -23.96 -15.10 14.29
C GLU A 26 -23.87 -14.76 12.79
N ARG A 27 -23.62 -13.49 12.46
CA ARG A 27 -23.54 -13.00 11.08
C ARG A 27 -22.24 -13.43 10.41
N ILE A 28 -21.09 -13.38 11.10
CA ILE A 28 -19.82 -13.92 10.58
C ILE A 28 -19.95 -15.42 10.28
N GLY A 29 -20.54 -16.20 11.20
CA GLY A 29 -20.77 -17.63 10.96
C GLY A 29 -21.66 -17.89 9.74
N ARG A 30 -22.70 -17.07 9.54
CA ARG A 30 -23.58 -17.15 8.36
C ARG A 30 -22.84 -16.85 7.06
N VAL A 31 -22.03 -15.79 7.02
CA VAL A 31 -21.23 -15.39 5.85
C VAL A 31 -20.13 -16.44 5.57
N ALA A 32 -19.45 -16.93 6.59
CA ALA A 32 -18.43 -17.97 6.44
C ALA A 32 -19.01 -19.28 5.86
N ARG A 33 -20.21 -19.68 6.29
CA ARG A 33 -20.92 -20.83 5.71
C ARG A 33 -21.28 -20.60 4.23
N TRP A 34 -21.69 -19.40 3.86
CA TRP A 34 -21.99 -19.05 2.47
C TRP A 34 -20.72 -19.05 1.62
N LEU A 35 -19.67 -18.37 2.08
CA LEU A 35 -18.38 -18.32 1.40
C LEU A 35 -17.78 -19.72 1.26
N GLY A 36 -17.87 -20.54 2.31
CA GLY A 36 -17.42 -21.94 2.27
C GLY A 36 -18.18 -22.78 1.24
N LYS A 37 -19.51 -22.60 1.11
CA LYS A 37 -20.29 -23.26 0.04
C LYS A 37 -19.85 -22.80 -1.35
N VAL A 38 -19.62 -21.50 -1.54
CA VAL A 38 -19.13 -20.94 -2.81
C VAL A 38 -17.75 -21.50 -3.15
N THR A 39 -16.81 -21.47 -2.21
CA THR A 39 -15.47 -22.03 -2.40
C THR A 39 -15.51 -23.54 -2.66
N ALA A 40 -16.36 -24.29 -1.97
CA ALA A 40 -16.52 -25.73 -2.20
C ALA A 40 -17.08 -26.01 -3.61
N GLN A 41 -18.08 -25.26 -4.06
CA GLN A 41 -18.61 -25.36 -5.42
C GLN A 41 -17.55 -24.98 -6.44
N LEU A 42 -16.81 -23.89 -6.23
CA LEU A 42 -15.72 -23.47 -7.10
C LEU A 42 -14.62 -24.53 -7.19
N GLN A 43 -14.28 -25.18 -6.09
CA GLN A 43 -13.32 -26.27 -6.08
C GLN A 43 -13.81 -27.48 -6.88
N ILE A 44 -15.09 -27.86 -6.75
CA ILE A 44 -15.69 -28.97 -7.51
C ILE A 44 -15.69 -28.64 -9.01
N ILE A 45 -16.15 -27.45 -9.35
CA ILE A 45 -16.22 -26.94 -10.72
C ILE A 45 -14.81 -26.87 -11.32
N SER A 46 -13.85 -26.28 -10.59
CA SER A 46 -12.45 -26.18 -11.00
C SER A 46 -11.81 -27.56 -11.22
N ARG A 47 -12.06 -28.54 -10.35
CA ARG A 47 -11.59 -29.92 -10.54
C ARG A 47 -12.20 -30.58 -11.78
N GLY A 48 -13.48 -30.30 -12.06
CA GLY A 48 -14.15 -30.71 -13.28
C GLY A 48 -13.50 -30.10 -14.52
N PHE A 49 -13.31 -28.77 -14.54
CA PHE A 49 -12.62 -28.05 -15.61
C PHE A 49 -11.20 -28.54 -15.82
N VAL A 50 -10.40 -28.68 -14.76
CA VAL A 50 -9.03 -29.19 -14.86
C VAL A 50 -9.03 -30.60 -15.44
N ARG A 51 -9.92 -31.49 -14.99
CA ARG A 51 -9.97 -32.86 -15.51
C ARG A 51 -10.42 -32.94 -16.96
N GLN A 52 -11.38 -32.10 -17.35
CA GLN A 52 -11.88 -32.01 -18.72
C GLN A 52 -10.84 -31.38 -19.63
N LEU A 53 -10.16 -30.33 -19.17
CA LEU A 53 -8.99 -29.77 -19.83
C LEU A 53 -7.86 -30.79 -19.89
N THR A 54 -7.59 -31.61 -18.88
CA THR A 54 -6.53 -32.63 -18.98
C THR A 54 -6.90 -33.74 -19.96
N MET A 55 -8.15 -34.18 -20.01
CA MET A 55 -8.60 -35.18 -21.00
C MET A 55 -8.59 -34.63 -22.43
N GLU A 56 -9.03 -33.39 -22.62
CA GLU A 56 -8.94 -32.71 -23.91
C GLU A 56 -7.49 -32.35 -24.25
N LEU A 57 -6.69 -31.92 -23.28
CA LEU A 57 -5.28 -31.56 -23.48
C LEU A 57 -4.42 -32.79 -23.76
N GLU A 58 -4.71 -33.95 -23.16
CA GLU A 58 -4.08 -35.23 -23.52
C GLU A 58 -4.48 -35.65 -24.95
N SER A 59 -5.70 -35.32 -25.41
CA SER A 59 -6.08 -35.49 -26.82
C SER A 59 -5.52 -34.40 -27.77
N ILE A 60 -5.19 -33.21 -27.25
CA ILE A 60 -4.59 -32.08 -27.99
C ILE A 60 -3.06 -32.15 -28.00
N ASP A 61 -2.42 -32.85 -27.05
CA ASP A 61 -0.97 -33.10 -27.06
C ASP A 61 -0.59 -34.01 -28.24
N ASP A 62 -1.48 -34.93 -28.63
CA ASP A 62 -1.40 -35.66 -29.92
C ASP A 62 -1.80 -34.77 -31.14
N GLY A 63 -2.57 -33.70 -30.93
CA GLY A 63 -3.17 -32.85 -31.97
C GLY A 63 -2.49 -31.50 -32.26
N GLY A 64 -1.45 -31.10 -31.52
CA GLY A 64 -0.63 -29.92 -31.81
C GLY A 64 -1.30 -28.54 -31.61
N GLU A 65 -2.59 -28.46 -31.29
CA GLU A 65 -3.33 -27.17 -31.19
C GLU A 65 -2.82 -26.28 -30.03
N MET A 66 -2.49 -26.85 -28.87
CA MET A 66 -1.89 -26.10 -27.76
C MET A 66 -0.50 -25.55 -28.12
N LYS A 67 0.29 -26.33 -28.87
CA LYS A 67 1.60 -25.91 -29.38
C LYS A 67 1.46 -24.80 -30.42
N ASN A 68 0.40 -24.82 -31.22
CA ASN A 68 0.07 -23.76 -32.16
C ASN A 68 -0.38 -22.49 -31.43
N ALA A 69 -1.27 -22.59 -30.43
CA ALA A 69 -1.67 -21.45 -29.61
C ALA A 69 -0.48 -20.81 -28.87
N MET A 70 0.44 -21.62 -28.34
CA MET A 70 1.68 -21.11 -27.73
C MET A 70 2.58 -20.41 -28.75
N LYS A 71 2.69 -20.94 -29.98
CA LYS A 71 3.42 -20.28 -31.06
C LYS A 71 2.77 -18.97 -31.46
N ASP A 72 1.45 -18.93 -31.59
CA ASP A 72 0.70 -17.72 -31.93
C ASP A 72 0.89 -16.64 -30.86
N ILE A 73 0.83 -17.01 -29.57
CA ILE A 73 1.14 -16.07 -28.48
C ILE A 73 2.58 -15.58 -28.56
N GLN A 74 3.54 -16.46 -28.85
CA GLN A 74 4.95 -16.09 -28.98
C GLN A 74 5.18 -15.19 -30.20
N GLU A 75 4.45 -15.41 -31.28
CA GLU A 75 4.48 -14.59 -32.49
C GLU A 75 3.84 -13.23 -32.24
N LEU A 76 2.69 -13.18 -31.57
CA LEU A 76 2.07 -11.94 -31.12
C LEU A 76 2.99 -11.16 -30.18
N GLN A 77 3.71 -11.83 -29.27
CA GLN A 77 4.72 -11.18 -28.43
C GLN A 77 5.88 -10.60 -29.25
N LYS A 78 6.34 -11.29 -30.30
CA LYS A 78 7.37 -10.77 -31.22
C LYS A 78 6.86 -9.56 -32.01
N GLN A 79 5.66 -9.64 -32.57
CA GLN A 79 5.01 -8.54 -33.28
C GLN A 79 4.80 -7.34 -32.35
N LEU A 80 4.41 -7.57 -31.09
CA LEU A 80 4.32 -6.52 -30.07
C LEU A 80 5.68 -5.95 -29.69
N ALA A 81 6.73 -6.76 -29.62
CA ALA A 81 8.08 -6.30 -29.28
C ALA A 81 8.67 -5.43 -30.40
N GLU A 82 8.42 -5.80 -31.66
CA GLU A 82 8.81 -5.04 -32.84
C GLU A 82 8.03 -3.72 -32.92
N LEU A 83 6.70 -3.78 -32.79
CA LEU A 83 5.85 -2.59 -32.72
C LEU A 83 6.22 -1.70 -31.51
N ARG A 84 6.61 -2.28 -30.37
CA ARG A 84 7.09 -1.53 -29.21
C ARG A 84 8.46 -0.91 -29.46
N GLY A 85 9.30 -1.52 -30.29
CA GLY A 85 10.58 -0.96 -30.75
C GLY A 85 10.36 0.29 -31.60
N GLU A 86 9.47 0.19 -32.60
CA GLU A 86 9.08 1.30 -33.49
C GLU A 86 8.37 2.41 -32.71
N PHE A 87 7.40 2.04 -31.88
CA PHE A 87 6.66 2.97 -31.03
C PHE A 87 7.58 3.63 -29.99
N ARG A 88 8.60 2.94 -29.46
CA ARG A 88 9.60 3.57 -28.56
C ARG A 88 10.51 4.54 -29.28
N GLY A 89 10.76 4.36 -30.58
CA GLY A 89 11.45 5.33 -31.42
C GLY A 89 10.65 6.62 -31.55
N GLN A 90 9.36 6.51 -31.91
CA GLN A 90 8.46 7.65 -32.05
C GLN A 90 8.09 8.29 -30.69
N ALA A 91 7.88 7.46 -29.67
CA ALA A 91 7.58 7.90 -28.31
C ALA A 91 8.77 8.57 -27.65
N LYS A 92 10.03 8.20 -27.93
CA LYS A 92 11.18 8.95 -27.40
C LYS A 92 11.21 10.39 -27.91
N GLY A 93 10.86 10.62 -29.18
CA GLY A 93 10.72 11.97 -29.75
C GLY A 93 9.62 12.75 -29.05
N PHE A 94 8.42 12.16 -28.96
CA PHE A 94 7.26 12.79 -28.33
C PHE A 94 7.39 12.99 -26.81
N ILE A 95 8.01 12.05 -26.08
CA ILE A 95 8.26 12.14 -24.63
C ILE A 95 9.31 13.21 -24.34
N THR A 96 10.30 13.39 -25.21
CA THR A 96 11.30 14.45 -25.04
C THR A 96 10.69 15.81 -25.35
N GLU A 97 9.91 15.91 -26.43
CA GLU A 97 9.24 17.16 -26.83
C GLU A 97 8.15 17.57 -25.83
N SER A 98 7.39 16.62 -25.30
CA SER A 98 6.43 16.89 -24.20
C SER A 98 7.12 17.21 -22.89
N LYS A 99 8.23 16.55 -22.53
CA LYS A 99 8.99 16.91 -21.32
C LYS A 99 9.59 18.31 -21.44
N THR A 100 10.10 18.69 -22.61
CA THR A 100 10.61 20.04 -22.86
C THR A 100 9.50 21.08 -22.86
N ALA A 101 8.36 20.80 -23.50
CA ALA A 101 7.19 21.69 -23.46
C ALA A 101 6.62 21.85 -22.04
N VAL A 102 6.57 20.77 -21.25
CA VAL A 102 6.15 20.81 -19.83
C VAL A 102 7.18 21.58 -18.98
N GLN A 103 8.47 21.42 -19.24
CA GLN A 103 9.53 22.13 -18.53
C GLN A 103 9.58 23.63 -18.89
N GLU A 104 9.26 23.98 -20.13
CA GLU A 104 9.09 25.37 -20.59
C GLU A 104 7.84 26.01 -19.99
N ILE A 105 6.75 25.24 -19.85
CA ILE A 105 5.54 25.68 -19.13
C ILE A 105 5.82 25.84 -17.62
N GLU A 106 6.61 24.95 -17.00
CA GLU A 106 7.04 25.11 -15.59
C GLU A 106 7.94 26.32 -15.37
N GLN A 107 8.79 26.67 -16.34
CA GLN A 107 9.69 27.82 -16.23
C GLN A 107 9.02 29.16 -16.59
N SER A 108 8.02 29.14 -17.48
CA SER A 108 7.33 30.35 -17.98
C SER A 108 6.01 30.64 -17.24
N ILE A 109 5.45 29.66 -16.51
CA ILE A 109 4.27 29.83 -15.64
C ILE A 109 4.67 29.68 -14.16
N LYS A 110 5.63 30.50 -13.71
CA LYS A 110 5.60 31.00 -12.33
C LYS A 110 4.70 32.24 -12.31
N PRO A 111 3.39 32.13 -12.07
CA PRO A 111 2.70 33.29 -11.55
C PRO A 111 3.33 33.61 -10.19
N PRO A 112 3.79 34.86 -9.95
CA PRO A 112 3.90 35.29 -8.57
C PRO A 112 2.47 35.19 -8.00
N THR A 113 2.33 34.87 -6.72
CA THR A 113 1.04 34.91 -6.00
C THR A 113 0.07 33.71 -6.12
N LEU A 114 0.55 32.49 -5.90
CA LEU A 114 -0.29 31.45 -5.25
C LEU A 114 0.25 30.95 -3.90
N GLY A 115 1.47 31.33 -3.53
CA GLY A 115 1.96 31.21 -2.14
C GLY A 115 1.37 32.26 -1.18
N LYS A 116 0.78 33.34 -1.71
CA LYS A 116 0.14 34.41 -0.92
C LYS A 116 -1.40 34.25 -0.78
N LEU A 117 -1.90 33.04 -0.97
CA LEU A 117 -3.30 32.69 -0.68
C LEU A 117 -3.45 31.52 0.30
N ILE A 118 -2.35 30.84 0.66
CA ILE A 118 -2.30 29.82 1.72
C ILE A 118 -1.44 30.28 2.92
N SER A 119 -0.62 31.32 2.76
CA SER A 119 -0.09 32.07 3.91
C SER A 119 -1.08 33.18 4.27
N GLY A 120 -2.03 32.83 5.14
CA GLY A 120 -2.73 33.82 5.95
C GLY A 120 -1.68 34.57 6.78
N GLU A 121 -1.37 35.76 6.32
CA GLU A 121 -0.66 36.77 7.10
C GLU A 121 -1.52 37.08 8.32
N GLU A 122 -1.00 36.70 9.49
CA GLU A 122 -1.27 37.47 10.71
C GLU A 122 -1.16 38.95 10.36
N LYS A 123 -2.22 39.70 10.62
CA LYS A 123 -2.06 41.12 10.87
C LYS A 123 -2.87 41.51 12.09
N SER A 124 -2.13 41.53 13.20
CA SER A 124 -2.33 42.31 14.41
C SER A 124 -2.87 43.72 14.10
N THR A 125 -3.77 44.25 14.92
CA THR A 125 -3.54 45.16 16.07
C THR A 125 -4.93 45.52 16.66
N GLU A 126 -5.17 45.94 17.91
CA GLU A 126 -4.46 46.90 18.75
C GLU A 126 -5.09 46.99 20.17
N GLY A 127 -4.29 47.40 21.17
CA GLY A 127 -4.70 47.91 22.50
C GLY A 127 -4.56 46.90 23.64
N ASP A 128 -3.77 47.06 24.70
CA ASP A 128 -3.15 48.26 25.27
C ASP A 128 -1.92 47.86 26.14
N ASP A 129 -1.06 48.85 26.36
CA ASP A 129 0.32 48.93 26.86
C ASP A 129 0.53 48.59 28.38
N PRO A 130 1.71 48.85 28.99
CA PRO A 130 2.85 47.96 29.21
C PRO A 130 3.11 47.67 30.71
N THR A 131 4.21 46.97 31.04
CA THR A 131 5.22 47.33 32.09
C THR A 131 6.01 46.05 32.46
N THR A 132 7.19 45.83 31.87
CA THR A 132 8.52 46.01 32.48
C THR A 132 8.85 45.20 33.76
N ASN A 133 10.04 44.60 33.71
CA ASN A 133 10.98 44.31 34.81
C ASN A 133 11.01 42.92 35.46
N ASN A 134 12.06 42.19 35.08
CA ASN A 134 13.06 41.53 35.94
C ASN A 134 12.73 41.29 37.42
N GLY A 135 12.92 40.05 37.87
CA GLY A 135 13.34 39.76 39.24
C GLY A 135 12.80 38.47 39.83
N SER A 136 13.68 37.46 39.88
CA SER A 136 13.99 36.65 41.07
C SER A 136 12.87 36.08 41.97
N SER A 137 13.09 34.79 42.28
CA SER A 137 12.76 34.12 43.55
C SER A 137 11.37 33.48 43.71
N ALA A 138 11.48 32.15 43.80
CA ALA A 138 10.94 31.31 44.86
C ALA A 138 9.48 30.82 44.80
N ASP A 139 9.41 29.53 45.15
CA ASP A 139 8.31 28.79 45.76
C ASP A 139 7.24 28.12 44.90
N ASN A 140 7.52 26.82 44.69
CA ASN A 140 6.78 25.71 45.33
C ASN A 140 5.41 25.37 44.72
N LYS A 141 5.32 24.23 44.01
CA LYS A 141 4.77 22.98 44.59
C LYS A 141 4.87 21.80 43.62
N SER A 142 5.40 20.71 44.15
CA SER A 142 5.62 19.41 43.54
C SER A 142 4.41 18.82 42.81
N ALA A 143 4.67 18.30 41.61
CA ALA A 143 4.12 17.02 41.15
C ALA A 143 5.32 16.16 40.74
N GLU A 144 5.80 15.39 41.70
CA GLU A 144 7.03 14.63 41.70
C GLU A 144 6.94 13.46 40.68
N ILE A 145 7.76 13.52 39.65
CA ILE A 145 7.94 12.41 38.69
C ILE A 145 8.67 11.29 39.45
N PRO A 146 8.11 10.07 39.57
CA PRO A 146 8.83 8.98 40.24
C PRO A 146 10.14 8.70 39.50
N PRO A 147 11.27 8.53 40.21
CA PRO A 147 12.55 8.25 39.56
C PRO A 147 12.48 6.90 38.84
N LEU A 148 13.01 6.86 37.63
CA LEU A 148 13.11 5.62 36.85
C LEU A 148 13.82 4.52 37.67
N PRO A 149 13.37 3.26 37.56
CA PRO A 149 14.05 2.15 38.20
C PRO A 149 15.49 2.04 37.70
N LYS A 150 16.43 1.81 38.62
CA LYS A 150 17.84 1.60 38.30
C LYS A 150 17.97 0.34 37.43
N LEU A 151 18.82 0.45 36.40
CA LEU A 151 19.23 -0.67 35.55
C LEU A 151 19.72 -1.81 36.46
N VAL A 152 19.13 -2.99 36.32
CA VAL A 152 19.62 -4.19 36.97
C VAL A 152 20.93 -4.55 36.28
N ASP A 153 22.04 -4.50 37.01
CA ASP A 153 23.31 -5.06 36.54
C ASP A 153 23.14 -6.57 36.40
N VAL A 154 23.08 -7.04 35.16
CA VAL A 154 23.18 -8.47 34.84
C VAL A 154 24.66 -8.83 34.95
N PRO A 155 25.07 -9.71 35.88
CA PRO A 155 26.44 -10.18 35.90
C PRO A 155 26.76 -10.91 34.60
N ASP A 156 27.84 -10.51 33.93
CA ASP A 156 28.44 -11.24 32.83
C ASP A 156 28.69 -12.69 33.28
N ASP A 157 28.03 -13.63 32.61
CA ASP A 157 28.21 -15.07 32.82
C ASP A 157 29.64 -15.45 32.38
N PRO A 158 30.54 -15.86 33.28
CA PRO A 158 31.83 -16.38 32.88
C PRO A 158 31.64 -17.79 32.31
N GLU A 159 31.96 -17.93 31.02
CA GLU A 159 32.18 -19.16 30.25
C GLU A 159 32.11 -20.50 31.00
N SER A 160 31.28 -21.42 30.49
CA SER A 160 31.53 -22.87 30.42
C SER A 160 30.61 -23.55 29.42
#